data_AF-A0A2V6NTC7-F1
#
_entry.id   AF-A0A2V6NTC7-F1
#
_cell.length_a   1.000
_cell.length_b   1.000
_cell.length_c   1.000
_cell.angle_alpha   90.00
_cell.angle_beta   90.00
_cell.angle_gamma   90.00
#
_symmetry.space_group_name_H-M   'P 1'
#
loop_
_entity.id
_entity.type
_entity.pdbx_description
1 polymer ?
#
loop_
_entity_poly.entity_id
_entity_poly.type
_entity_poly.pdbx_seq_one_letter_code
_entity_poly.pdbx_strand_id
1 'polypeptide(L)'
;MTSEAEELVPDEPLEPLLDALDEDVRPESRETSRANLGVYLKEIGQIPLLSREEEAALARRVRAGDAAAKQRLTESNLRLVVQIARRYMNRGLPL
;
A
#
# COMPACT_ATOMS: atom_id res chain seq x y z
N MET A 1 14.45 -11.79 -24.02
CA MET A 1 13.31 -10.94 -23.62
C MET A 1 12.99 -11.30 -22.18
N THR A 2 13.78 -10.77 -21.25
CA THR A 2 13.64 -11.09 -19.82
C THR A 2 12.41 -10.37 -19.30
N SER A 3 11.45 -11.18 -18.85
CA SER A 3 10.22 -10.80 -18.17
C SER A 3 10.45 -9.67 -17.15
N GLU A 4 9.83 -8.51 -17.38
CA GLU A 4 9.72 -7.40 -16.43
C GLU A 4 8.89 -7.75 -15.17
N ALA A 5 8.29 -8.94 -15.11
CA ALA A 5 7.23 -9.28 -14.15
C ALA A 5 7.71 -9.93 -12.82
N GLU A 6 9.03 -9.97 -12.57
CA GLU A 6 9.60 -10.56 -11.34
C GLU A 6 10.39 -9.55 -10.50
N GLU A 7 10.12 -8.25 -10.64
CA GLU A 7 10.60 -7.28 -9.65
C GLU A 7 9.78 -7.47 -8.36
N LEU A 8 10.23 -8.42 -7.54
CA LEU A 8 9.75 -8.64 -6.18
C LEU A 8 9.78 -7.29 -5.47
N VAL A 9 8.61 -6.71 -5.16
CA VAL A 9 8.54 -5.48 -4.38
C VAL A 9 9.05 -5.83 -3.00
N PRO A 10 10.24 -5.35 -2.60
CA PRO A 10 10.80 -5.69 -1.30
C PRO A 10 9.87 -5.15 -0.21
N ASP A 11 9.76 -5.90 0.90
CA ASP A 11 8.99 -5.48 2.06
C ASP A 11 9.76 -4.40 2.84
N GLU A 12 9.90 -3.23 2.22
CA GLU A 12 10.58 -2.09 2.81
C GLU A 12 9.65 -1.36 3.80
N PRO A 13 10.23 -0.79 4.88
CA PRO A 13 9.50 0.11 5.76
C PRO A 13 8.83 1.24 4.98
N LEU A 14 7.61 1.61 5.38
CA LEU A 14 6.82 2.66 4.73
C LEU A 14 7.13 4.06 5.26
N GLU A 15 7.85 4.16 6.38
CA GLU A 15 8.23 5.42 7.03
C GLU A 15 8.96 6.41 6.11
N PRO A 16 9.89 6.00 5.22
CA PRO A 16 10.56 6.92 4.29
C PRO A 16 9.62 7.61 3.29
N LEU A 17 8.37 7.10 3.15
CA LEU A 17 7.37 7.69 2.27
C LEU A 17 6.92 9.09 2.73
N LEU A 18 6.95 9.34 4.05
CA LEU A 18 6.49 10.61 4.61
C LEU A 18 7.31 11.80 4.08
N ASP A 19 8.61 11.62 3.88
CA ASP A 19 9.51 12.71 3.48
C ASP A 19 9.40 13.03 1.98
N ALA A 20 9.11 12.03 1.15
CA ALA A 20 8.93 12.20 -0.29
C ALA A 20 7.62 12.92 -0.66
N LEU A 21 6.62 12.94 0.23
CA LEU A 21 5.29 13.48 -0.04
C LEU A 21 5.13 14.96 0.31
N ASP A 22 6.10 15.56 0.99
CA ASP A 22 6.02 16.97 1.40
C ASP A 22 6.15 17.96 0.23
N GLU A 23 6.64 17.51 -0.93
CA GLU A 23 6.89 18.39 -2.09
C GLU A 23 5.61 19.02 -2.63
N ASP A 24 4.52 18.26 -2.74
CA ASP A 24 3.24 18.71 -3.35
C ASP A 24 2.20 19.22 -2.33
N VAL A 25 2.50 19.14 -1.02
CA VAL A 25 1.57 19.57 0.04
C VAL A 25 1.78 21.04 0.37
N ARG A 26 0.69 21.81 0.40
CA ARG A 26 0.69 23.22 0.81
C ARG A 26 1.29 23.40 2.20
N PRO A 27 2.17 24.39 2.43
CA PRO A 27 2.88 24.56 3.70
C PRO A 27 1.97 24.58 4.94
N GLU A 28 0.81 25.24 4.85
CA GLU A 28 -0.16 25.35 5.94
C GLU A 28 -0.81 24.02 6.34
N SER A 29 -0.77 23.01 5.47
CA SER A 29 -1.40 21.69 5.68
C SER A 29 -0.39 20.56 5.86
N ARG A 30 0.92 20.81 5.71
CA ARG A 30 1.98 19.78 5.76
C ARG A 30 1.98 19.00 7.05
N GLU A 31 1.93 19.68 8.19
CA GLU A 31 1.96 19.03 9.51
C GLU A 31 0.78 18.09 9.72
N THR A 32 -0.44 18.55 9.43
CA THR A 32 -1.65 17.74 9.52
C THR A 32 -1.63 16.57 8.55
N SER A 33 -1.14 16.79 7.31
CA SER A 33 -1.05 15.74 6.29
C SER A 33 -0.05 14.65 6.70
N ARG A 34 1.14 15.04 7.20
CA ARG A 34 2.14 14.10 7.75
C ARG A 34 1.60 13.32 8.94
N ALA A 35 0.87 13.97 9.84
CA ALA A 35 0.29 13.29 11.00
C ALA A 35 -0.76 12.24 10.58
N ASN A 36 -1.69 12.61 9.71
CA ASN A 36 -2.74 11.71 9.22
C ASN A 36 -2.16 10.53 8.43
N LEU A 37 -1.21 10.81 7.53
CA LEU A 37 -0.56 9.79 6.74
C LEU A 37 0.31 8.87 7.61
N GLY A 38 1.04 9.41 8.58
CA GLY A 38 1.84 8.63 9.51
C GLY A 38 0.99 7.63 10.31
N VAL A 39 -0.21 8.03 10.74
CA VAL A 39 -1.17 7.11 11.37
C VAL A 39 -1.59 6.01 10.40
N TYR A 40 -2.00 6.37 9.18
CA TYR A 40 -2.42 5.41 8.17
C TYR A 40 -1.32 4.39 7.81
N LEU A 41 -0.09 4.85 7.58
CA LEU A 41 1.05 3.97 7.25
C LEU A 41 1.38 3.01 8.38
N LYS A 42 1.28 3.48 9.63
CA LYS A 42 1.45 2.63 10.82
C LYS A 42 0.35 1.57 10.92
N GLU A 43 -0.90 1.93 10.66
CA GLU A 43 -2.04 1.00 10.70
C GLU A 43 -1.90 -0.10 9.65
N ILE A 44 -1.63 0.26 8.39
CA ILE A 44 -1.49 -0.76 7.32
C ILE A 44 -0.23 -1.60 7.50
N GLY A 45 0.82 -1.06 8.12
CA GLY A 45 2.06 -1.80 8.43
C GLY A 45 1.86 -2.92 9.46
N GLN A 46 0.82 -2.83 10.30
CA GLN A 46 0.47 -3.86 11.29
C GLN A 46 -0.34 -5.01 10.71
N ILE A 47 -0.86 -4.87 9.48
CA ILE A 47 -1.63 -5.93 8.83
C ILE A 47 -0.67 -7.07 8.43
N PRO A 48 -0.92 -8.30 8.90
CA PRO A 48 -0.07 -9.44 8.58
C PRO A 48 -0.15 -9.78 7.09
N LEU A 49 1.00 -10.17 6.53
CA LEU A 49 1.08 -10.66 5.15
C LEU A 49 0.37 -12.00 5.03
N LEU A 50 -0.29 -12.21 3.89
CA LEU A 50 -0.92 -13.48 3.56
C LEU A 50 0.11 -14.46 3.02
N SER A 51 0.01 -15.72 3.41
CA SER A 51 0.66 -16.79 2.67
C SER A 51 0.00 -16.97 1.30
N ARG A 52 0.70 -17.64 0.37
CA ARG A 52 0.15 -17.97 -0.96
C ARG A 52 -1.13 -18.79 -0.86
N GLU A 53 -1.18 -19.71 0.10
CA GLU A 53 -2.34 -20.57 0.36
C GLU A 53 -3.52 -19.77 0.90
N GLU A 54 -3.28 -18.84 1.82
CA GLU A 54 -4.30 -17.94 2.37
C GLU A 54 -4.88 -17.03 1.29
N GLU A 55 -4.03 -16.44 0.46
CA GLU A 55 -4.44 -15.60 -0.67
C GLU A 55 -5.33 -16.39 -1.65
N ALA A 56 -4.92 -17.60 -2.03
CA ALA A 56 -5.70 -18.46 -2.92
C ALA A 56 -7.06 -18.83 -2.31
N ALA A 57 -7.11 -19.07 -0.99
CA ALA A 57 -8.36 -19.36 -0.28
C ALA A 57 -9.30 -18.15 -0.24
N LEU A 58 -8.78 -16.95 0.07
CA LEU A 58 -9.55 -15.71 0.06
C LEU A 58 -10.06 -15.40 -1.35
N ALA A 59 -9.22 -15.53 -2.39
CA ALA A 59 -9.61 -15.27 -3.77
C ALA A 59 -10.78 -16.17 -4.22
N ARG A 60 -10.79 -17.46 -3.82
CA ARG A 60 -11.92 -18.35 -4.10
C ARG A 60 -13.22 -17.88 -3.44
N ARG A 61 -13.14 -17.44 -2.17
CA ARG A 61 -14.30 -16.92 -1.43
C ARG A 61 -14.81 -15.60 -2.00
N VAL A 62 -13.91 -14.69 -2.40
CA VAL A 62 -14.26 -13.44 -3.09
C VAL A 62 -15.05 -13.70 -4.36
N ARG A 63 -14.62 -14.67 -5.18
CA ARG A 63 -15.37 -15.06 -6.40
C ARG A 63 -16.76 -15.61 -6.10
N ALA A 64 -16.97 -16.19 -4.91
CA ALA A 64 -18.27 -16.64 -4.44
C ALA A 64 -19.14 -15.52 -3.81
N GLY A 65 -18.67 -14.27 -3.79
CA GLY A 65 -19.40 -13.12 -3.27
C GLY A 65 -19.18 -12.82 -1.78
N ASP A 66 -18.17 -13.41 -1.15
CA ASP A 66 -17.85 -13.18 0.26
C ASP A 66 -17.21 -11.79 0.48
N ALA A 67 -17.99 -10.86 1.04
CA ALA A 67 -17.56 -9.50 1.31
C ALA A 67 -16.44 -9.42 2.36
N ALA A 68 -16.45 -10.28 3.38
CA ALA A 68 -15.43 -10.30 4.42
C ALA A 68 -14.09 -10.82 3.86
N ALA A 69 -14.13 -11.81 2.98
CA ALA A 69 -12.95 -12.28 2.26
C ALA A 69 -12.38 -11.18 1.36
N LYS A 70 -13.25 -10.39 0.72
CA LYS A 70 -12.83 -9.24 -0.12
C LYS A 70 -12.12 -8.19 0.72
N GLN A 71 -12.73 -7.81 1.84
CA GLN A 71 -12.15 -6.83 2.75
C GLN A 71 -10.76 -7.28 3.23
N ARG A 72 -10.63 -8.51 3.75
CA ARG A 72 -9.34 -9.03 4.21
C ARG A 72 -8.30 -9.06 3.10
N LEU A 73 -8.68 -9.50 1.89
CA LEU A 73 -7.76 -9.52 0.75
C LEU A 73 -7.31 -8.11 0.35
N THR A 74 -8.21 -7.12 0.38
CA THR A 74 -7.86 -5.72 0.12
C THR A 74 -6.92 -5.17 1.18
N GLU A 75 -7.25 -5.34 2.47
CA GLU A 75 -6.46 -4.86 3.60
C GLU A 75 -5.03 -5.40 3.60
N SER A 76 -4.86 -6.71 3.36
CA SER A 76 -3.54 -7.34 3.25
C SER A 76 -2.69 -6.84 2.08
N ASN A 77 -3.31 -6.21 1.07
CA ASN A 77 -2.62 -5.67 -0.10
C ASN A 77 -2.38 -4.15 -0.04
N LEU A 78 -2.83 -3.45 1.01
CA LEU A 78 -2.67 -1.99 1.11
C LEU A 78 -1.19 -1.57 1.09
N ARG A 79 -0.32 -2.32 1.77
CA ARG A 79 1.14 -2.08 1.78
C ARG A 79 1.73 -2.13 0.37
N LEU A 80 1.31 -3.11 -0.44
CA LEU A 80 1.76 -3.26 -1.82
C LEU A 80 1.32 -2.08 -2.69
N VAL A 81 0.05 -1.65 -2.55
CA VAL A 81 -0.48 -0.49 -3.28
C VAL A 81 0.36 0.75 -3.00
N VAL A 82 0.66 1.01 -1.73
CA VAL A 82 1.47 2.16 -1.31
C VAL A 82 2.91 2.06 -1.84
N GLN A 83 3.52 0.88 -1.82
CA GLN A 83 4.86 0.67 -2.38
C GLN A 83 4.92 0.91 -3.90
N ILE A 84 3.89 0.47 -4.63
CA ILE A 84 3.79 0.72 -6.07
C ILE A 84 3.56 2.22 -6.31
N ALA A 85 2.64 2.84 -5.58
CA ALA A 85 2.33 4.26 -5.69
C ALA A 85 3.57 5.14 -5.44
N ARG A 86 4.45 4.75 -4.52
CA ARG A 86 5.73 5.43 -4.27
C ARG A 86 6.57 5.58 -5.55
N ARG A 87 6.55 4.60 -6.46
CA ARG A 87 7.29 4.66 -7.74
C ARG A 87 6.74 5.72 -8.72
N TYR A 88 5.52 6.21 -8.48
CA TYR A 88 4.87 7.22 -9.30
C TYR A 88 4.91 8.62 -8.68
N MET A 89 5.40 8.75 -7.45
CA MET A 89 5.68 10.07 -6.87
C MET A 89 6.71 10.81 -7.73
N ASN A 90 6.58 12.12 -7.82
CA ASN A 90 7.39 13.02 -8.65
C ASN A 90 7.13 12.93 -10.17
N ARG A 91 6.05 12.25 -10.59
CA ARG A 91 5.53 12.29 -11.98
C ARG A 91 4.31 13.21 -12.16
N GLY A 92 4.02 14.07 -11.19
CA GLY A 92 2.92 15.04 -11.25
C GLY A 92 1.54 14.49 -10.92
N LEU A 93 1.46 13.31 -10.29
CA LEU A 93 0.20 12.75 -9.77
C LEU A 93 0.17 12.93 -8.25
N PRO A 94 -0.81 13.66 -7.69
CA PRO A 94 -0.99 13.74 -6.25
C PRO A 94 -1.50 12.40 -5.71
N LEU A 95 -1.02 12.04 -4.52
CA LEU A 95 -1.48 10.88 -3.73
C LEU A 95 -2.65 11.26 -2.82
#